data_AF-A0A538QTD5-F1
#
_entry.id   AF-A0A538QTD5-F1
#
_cell.length_a   1.000
_cell.length_b   1.000
_cell.length_c   1.000
_cell.angle_alpha   90.00
_cell.angle_beta   90.00
_cell.angle_gamma   90.00
#
_symmetry.space_group_name_H-M   'P 1'
#
loop_
_entity.id
_entity.type
_entity.pdbx_description
1 polymer ?
#
loop_
_entity_poly.entity_id
_entity_poly.type
_entity_poly.pdbx_seq_one_letter_code
_entity_poly.pdbx_strand_id
1 'polypeptide(L)'
;MALALTSRRSTLAAVASLLAAMALAAAVAGRSCRVTQAGPEAAVSDMIHAAKTGDRDAVLGLLAPATRDRLAAEARRATDLVGGAQRYTAKDLLSIGSSEGVPDPTDITVVEEHGDRAIVEVVSPAGRARIDLVKLDGRWRIDLPQYGK
;
A
#
# COMPACT_ATOMS: atom_id res chain seq x y z
N MET A 1 8.65 -76.46 30.49
CA MET A 1 9.57 -75.44 29.97
C MET A 1 9.09 -75.11 28.55
N ALA A 2 8.27 -74.08 28.36
CA ALA A 2 8.59 -72.64 28.31
C ALA A 2 8.87 -72.17 26.86
N LEU A 3 7.89 -71.39 26.33
CA LEU A 3 7.96 -70.27 25.37
C LEU A 3 8.47 -70.57 23.93
N ALA A 4 7.65 -70.41 22.87
CA ALA A 4 7.25 -69.14 22.22
C ALA A 4 8.45 -68.50 21.46
N LEU A 5 8.42 -67.98 20.24
CA LEU A 5 7.48 -67.10 19.56
C LEU A 5 7.80 -67.04 18.04
N THR A 6 6.75 -67.16 17.22
CA THR A 6 6.33 -66.21 16.16
C THR A 6 7.35 -65.61 15.16
N SER A 7 7.07 -65.90 13.89
CA SER A 7 7.05 -64.99 12.73
C SER A 7 7.18 -63.48 13.02
N ARG A 8 8.13 -62.81 12.35
CA ARG A 8 8.05 -61.38 12.01
C ARG A 8 8.57 -61.12 10.60
N ARG A 9 7.72 -61.39 9.60
CA ARG A 9 7.68 -60.58 8.37
C ARG A 9 7.08 -59.23 8.74
N SER A 10 7.82 -58.12 8.62
CA SER A 10 7.33 -56.75 8.29
C SER A 10 8.19 -55.65 8.90
N THR A 11 9.29 -55.28 8.24
CA THR A 11 10.04 -54.03 8.53
C THR A 11 10.60 -53.40 7.24
N LEU A 12 9.77 -53.29 6.20
CA LEU A 12 10.09 -52.52 4.98
C LEU A 12 8.92 -51.62 4.54
N ALA A 13 8.25 -50.97 5.49
CA ALA A 13 7.16 -50.04 5.19
C ALA A 13 7.16 -48.76 6.05
N ALA A 14 8.33 -48.35 6.58
CA ALA A 14 8.42 -47.21 7.49
C ALA A 14 9.46 -46.14 7.09
N VAL A 15 9.94 -46.14 5.84
CA VAL A 15 10.95 -45.15 5.38
C VAL A 15 10.41 -44.20 4.31
N ALA A 16 9.26 -44.48 3.69
CA ALA A 16 8.70 -43.62 2.64
C ALA A 16 8.06 -42.31 3.17
N SER A 17 7.74 -42.23 4.46
CA SER A 17 6.90 -41.14 5.00
C SER A 17 7.67 -39.92 5.54
N LEU A 18 9.00 -39.90 5.50
CA LEU A 18 9.80 -38.76 6.01
C LEU A 18 10.29 -37.80 4.91
N LEU A 19 10.26 -38.19 3.63
CA LEU A 19 10.67 -37.33 2.52
C LEU A 19 9.54 -36.49 1.92
N ALA A 20 8.28 -36.90 2.10
CA ALA A 20 7.14 -36.14 1.59
C ALA A 20 6.82 -34.87 2.41
N ALA A 21 7.19 -34.85 3.70
CA ALA A 21 6.96 -33.69 4.56
C ALA A 21 7.93 -32.53 4.30
N MET A 22 9.14 -32.79 3.80
CA MET A 22 10.11 -31.72 3.48
C MET A 22 9.87 -31.06 2.11
N ALA A 23 9.15 -31.69 1.19
CA ALA A 23 8.83 -31.08 -0.10
C ALA A 23 7.70 -30.04 -0.01
N LEU A 24 6.78 -30.19 0.95
CA LEU A 24 5.63 -29.27 1.08
C LEU A 24 5.94 -27.99 1.87
N ALA A 25 7.05 -27.95 2.61
CA ALA A 25 7.53 -26.73 3.26
C ALA A 25 8.20 -25.75 2.28
N ALA A 26 8.76 -26.24 1.17
CA ALA A 26 9.36 -25.40 0.14
C ALA A 26 8.33 -24.66 -0.74
N ALA A 27 7.11 -25.19 -0.86
CA ALA A 27 6.07 -24.56 -1.67
C ALA A 27 5.40 -23.36 -1.00
N VAL A 28 5.36 -23.31 0.34
CA VAL A 28 4.77 -22.17 1.08
C VAL A 28 5.83 -21.10 1.42
N ALA A 29 7.11 -21.48 1.45
CA ALA A 29 8.23 -20.55 1.61
C ALA A 29 8.60 -19.79 0.32
N GLY A 30 8.00 -20.14 -0.83
CA GLY A 30 8.16 -19.40 -2.09
C GLY A 30 7.47 -18.03 -2.14
N ARG A 31 6.60 -17.73 -1.16
CA ARG A 31 6.08 -16.38 -0.89
C ARG A 31 6.96 -15.64 0.14
N SER A 32 8.21 -16.05 0.26
CA SER A 32 9.26 -15.31 0.96
C SER A 32 9.60 -14.05 0.16
N CYS A 33 9.22 -12.90 0.68
CA CYS A 33 9.96 -11.64 0.68
C CYS A 33 10.90 -11.36 -0.51
N ARG A 34 10.46 -11.59 -1.76
CA ARG A 34 10.83 -10.62 -2.77
C ARG A 34 10.24 -9.33 -2.25
N VAL A 35 11.09 -8.34 -2.01
CA VAL A 35 10.67 -6.94 -1.92
C VAL A 35 10.11 -6.62 -3.31
N THR A 36 8.93 -7.17 -3.62
CA THR A 36 8.08 -6.72 -4.70
C THR A 36 7.74 -5.33 -4.24
N GLN A 37 8.47 -4.39 -4.81
CA GLN A 37 8.23 -2.98 -4.73
C GLN A 37 6.72 -2.74 -4.59
N ALA A 38 6.31 -2.09 -3.50
CA ALA A 38 4.91 -1.91 -3.16
C ALA A 38 4.13 -1.44 -4.40
N GLY A 39 3.04 -2.12 -4.73
CA GLY A 39 2.20 -1.81 -5.89
C GLY A 39 1.49 -0.46 -5.76
N PRO A 40 0.87 0.03 -6.84
CA PRO A 40 0.11 1.29 -6.79
C PRO A 40 -1.03 1.26 -5.76
N GLU A 41 -1.69 0.11 -5.53
CA GLU A 41 -2.74 -0.05 -4.51
C GLU A 41 -2.20 0.13 -3.09
N ALA A 42 -0.97 -0.33 -2.85
CA ALA A 42 -0.31 -0.15 -1.56
C ALA A 42 -0.02 1.32 -1.29
N ALA A 43 0.44 2.08 -2.29
CA ALA A 43 0.64 3.53 -2.14
C ALA A 43 -0.67 4.28 -1.84
N VAL A 44 -1.79 3.86 -2.43
CA VAL A 44 -3.12 4.40 -2.10
C VAL A 44 -3.55 4.02 -0.68
N SER A 45 -3.33 2.76 -0.28
CA SER A 45 -3.65 2.29 1.07
C SER A 45 -2.85 3.04 2.13
N ASP A 46 -1.55 3.25 1.90
CA ASP A 46 -0.66 4.03 2.78
C ASP A 46 -1.13 5.48 2.89
N MET A 47 -1.59 6.08 1.79
CA MET A 47 -2.14 7.44 1.79
C MET A 47 -3.42 7.53 2.62
N ILE A 48 -4.33 6.57 2.45
CA ILE A 48 -5.58 6.52 3.23
C ILE A 48 -5.28 6.33 4.71
N HIS A 49 -4.30 5.48 5.04
CA HIS A 49 -3.87 5.28 6.42
C HIS A 49 -3.27 6.56 7.02
N ALA A 50 -2.34 7.20 6.32
CA ALA A 50 -1.73 8.47 6.74
C ALA A 50 -2.76 9.60 6.89
N ALA A 51 -3.75 9.66 6.00
CA ALA A 51 -4.85 10.61 6.11
C ALA A 51 -5.70 10.33 7.35
N LYS A 52 -6.03 9.07 7.63
CA LYS A 52 -6.82 8.68 8.82
C LYS A 52 -6.13 9.00 10.14
N THR A 53 -4.82 8.83 10.20
CA THR A 53 -4.02 9.14 11.40
C THR A 53 -3.71 10.64 11.53
N GLY A 54 -4.10 11.46 10.56
CA GLY A 54 -3.77 12.89 10.53
C GLY A 54 -2.29 13.16 10.26
N ASP A 55 -1.53 12.16 9.81
CA ASP A 55 -0.10 12.28 9.52
C ASP A 55 0.11 13.00 8.18
N ARG A 56 0.07 14.34 8.26
CA ARG A 56 0.23 15.20 7.08
C ARG A 56 1.64 15.10 6.47
N ASP A 57 2.66 14.72 7.25
CA ASP A 57 4.02 14.56 6.74
C ASP A 57 4.14 13.28 5.91
N ALA A 58 3.53 12.19 6.35
CA ALA A 58 3.41 10.96 5.56
C ALA A 58 2.61 11.20 4.27
N VAL A 59 1.48 11.92 4.35
CA VAL A 59 0.71 12.31 3.15
C VAL A 59 1.56 13.09 2.16
N LEU A 60 2.26 14.15 2.61
CA LEU A 60 3.17 14.92 1.74
C LEU A 60 4.27 14.05 1.13
N GLY A 61 4.79 13.08 1.87
CA GLY A 61 5.81 12.15 1.41
C GLY A 61 5.33 11.21 0.30
N LEU A 62 4.04 10.88 0.27
CA LEU A 62 3.42 9.99 -0.72
C LEU A 62 3.00 10.71 -2.01
N LEU A 63 2.94 12.04 -2.01
CA LEU A 63 2.62 12.84 -3.20
C LEU A 63 3.79 12.91 -4.19
N ALA A 64 3.46 12.99 -5.47
CA ALA A 64 4.42 13.25 -6.52
C ALA A 64 5.08 14.64 -6.34
N PRO A 65 6.37 14.82 -6.72
CA PRO A 65 7.05 16.12 -6.61
C PRO A 65 6.27 17.26 -7.27
N ALA A 66 5.74 17.04 -8.49
CA ALA A 66 4.94 18.03 -9.19
C ALA A 66 3.67 18.46 -8.42
N THR A 67 3.03 17.55 -7.68
CA THR A 67 1.90 17.87 -6.80
C THR A 67 2.35 18.70 -5.60
N ARG A 68 3.47 18.33 -4.99
CA ARG A 68 4.04 19.06 -3.85
C ARG A 68 4.44 20.49 -4.22
N ASP A 69 5.05 20.66 -5.38
CA ASP A 69 5.47 21.97 -5.89
C ASP A 69 4.26 22.88 -6.15
N ARG A 70 3.17 22.32 -6.68
CA ARG A 70 1.90 23.04 -6.87
C ARG A 70 1.27 23.47 -5.54
N LEU A 71 1.22 22.58 -4.55
CA LEU A 71 0.77 22.93 -3.20
C LEU A 71 1.64 24.03 -2.58
N ALA A 72 2.96 23.97 -2.78
CA ALA A 72 3.87 25.01 -2.29
C ALA A 72 3.64 26.35 -2.99
N ALA A 73 3.37 26.35 -4.30
CA ALA A 73 3.03 27.55 -5.05
C ALA A 73 1.72 28.18 -4.57
N GLU A 74 0.70 27.36 -4.33
CA GLU A 74 -0.60 27.83 -3.83
C GLU A 74 -0.50 28.39 -2.42
N ALA A 75 0.31 27.77 -1.56
CA ALA A 75 0.53 28.26 -0.20
C ALA A 75 1.22 29.64 -0.18
N ARG A 76 2.13 29.88 -1.14
CA ARG A 76 2.75 31.20 -1.33
C ARG A 76 1.70 32.23 -1.77
N ARG A 77 0.86 31.90 -2.76
CA ARG A 77 -0.22 32.79 -3.21
C ARG A 77 -1.17 33.15 -2.06
N ALA A 78 -1.58 32.16 -1.26
CA ALA A 78 -2.42 32.41 -0.09
C ALA A 78 -1.75 33.33 0.93
N THR A 79 -0.44 33.15 1.16
CA THR A 79 0.36 34.00 2.06
C THR A 79 0.44 35.45 1.56
N ASP A 80 0.64 35.63 0.25
CA ASP A 80 0.72 36.95 -0.37
C ASP A 80 -0.62 37.70 -0.26
N LEU A 81 -1.76 36.99 -0.41
CA LEU A 81 -3.10 37.56 -0.29
C LEU A 81 -3.44 38.04 1.13
N VAL A 82 -2.94 37.36 2.16
CA VAL A 82 -3.18 37.75 3.56
C VAL A 82 -2.14 38.73 4.11
N GLY A 83 -1.27 39.27 3.25
CA GLY A 83 -0.29 40.31 3.60
C GLY A 83 0.76 39.85 4.62
N GLY A 84 1.06 38.56 4.67
CA GLY A 84 2.09 38.00 5.56
C GLY A 84 1.73 37.93 7.05
N ALA A 85 0.52 38.35 7.45
CA ALA A 85 0.02 38.18 8.82
C ALA A 85 -0.09 36.69 9.20
N GLN A 86 -0.33 35.84 8.20
CA GLN A 86 -0.29 34.39 8.32
C GLN A 86 0.54 33.81 7.17
N ARG A 87 1.42 32.86 7.50
CA ARG A 87 2.21 32.13 6.50
C ARG A 87 1.61 30.74 6.33
N TYR A 88 1.16 30.46 5.12
CA TYR A 88 0.70 29.13 4.74
C TYR A 88 1.85 28.32 4.15
N THR A 89 1.85 27.03 4.43
CA THR A 89 2.74 26.03 3.84
C THR A 89 1.93 25.01 3.04
N ALA A 90 2.60 24.21 2.21
CA ALA A 90 1.94 23.12 1.48
C ALA A 90 1.20 22.15 2.42
N LYS A 91 1.70 21.97 3.65
CA LYS A 91 1.08 21.15 4.70
C LYS A 91 -0.23 21.75 5.20
N ASP A 92 -0.34 23.07 5.23
CA ASP A 92 -1.54 23.78 5.71
C ASP A 92 -2.68 23.72 4.70
N LEU A 93 -2.37 23.51 3.42
CA LEU A 93 -3.36 23.30 2.36
C LEU A 93 -3.88 21.86 2.29
N LEU A 94 -3.23 20.92 3.00
CA LEU A 94 -3.74 19.57 3.13
C LEU A 94 -4.89 19.55 4.14
N SER A 95 -6.11 19.60 3.63
CA SER A 95 -7.31 19.33 4.42
C SER A 95 -7.42 17.83 4.69
N ILE A 96 -6.64 17.35 5.67
CA ILE A 96 -6.78 16.02 6.25
C ILE A 96 -7.65 16.21 7.48
N GLY A 97 -8.97 16.14 7.30
CA GLY A 97 -9.90 16.08 8.42
C GLY A 97 -9.67 14.78 9.18
N SER A 98 -9.75 14.81 10.51
CA SER A 98 -9.88 13.57 11.28
C SER A 98 -11.10 12.85 10.74
N SER A 99 -10.87 11.77 9.99
CA SER A 99 -11.92 11.00 9.32
C SER A 99 -12.74 10.16 10.32
N GLU A 100 -13.03 10.70 11.50
CA GLU A 100 -14.07 10.17 12.38
C GLU A 100 -15.37 10.14 11.58
N GLY A 101 -15.81 8.93 11.22
CA GLY A 101 -17.03 8.71 10.45
C GLY A 101 -16.85 8.56 8.93
N VAL A 102 -15.63 8.62 8.37
CA VAL A 102 -15.43 8.23 6.96
C VAL A 102 -15.24 6.71 6.90
N PRO A 103 -16.16 5.96 6.29
CA PRO A 103 -16.04 4.51 6.21
C PRO A 103 -14.82 4.10 5.39
N ASP A 104 -14.22 2.98 5.79
CA ASP A 104 -13.12 2.37 5.06
C ASP A 104 -13.54 2.04 3.61
N PRO A 105 -12.62 2.16 2.65
CA PRO A 105 -12.86 1.65 1.30
C PRO A 105 -13.26 0.18 1.36
N THR A 106 -14.29 -0.16 0.60
CA THR A 106 -14.70 -1.55 0.37
C THR A 106 -13.77 -2.24 -0.63
N ASP A 107 -13.21 -1.48 -1.58
CA ASP A 107 -12.29 -2.02 -2.59
C ASP A 107 -11.25 -0.98 -3.03
N ILE A 108 -10.06 -1.45 -3.38
CA ILE A 108 -8.95 -0.67 -3.95
C ILE A 108 -8.34 -1.50 -5.07
N THR A 109 -8.53 -1.08 -6.32
CA THR A 109 -8.13 -1.85 -7.49
C THR A 109 -7.44 -0.99 -8.54
N VAL A 110 -6.38 -1.51 -9.15
CA VAL A 110 -5.80 -0.91 -10.36
C VAL A 110 -6.73 -1.13 -11.53
N VAL A 111 -7.18 -0.04 -12.14
CA VAL A 111 -8.03 -0.08 -13.33
C VAL A 111 -7.23 0.14 -14.61
N GLU A 112 -6.09 0.84 -14.52
CA GLU A 112 -5.16 1.05 -15.63
C GLU A 112 -3.71 1.05 -15.10
N GLU A 113 -2.79 0.35 -15.77
CA GLU A 113 -1.35 0.43 -15.49
C GLU A 113 -0.55 0.40 -16.78
N HIS A 114 0.25 1.44 -17.00
CA HIS A 114 1.05 1.64 -18.21
C HIS A 114 2.44 2.18 -17.83
N GLY A 115 3.41 1.26 -17.76
CA GLY A 115 4.82 1.61 -17.47
C GLY A 115 4.96 2.26 -16.10
N ASP A 116 5.20 3.56 -16.10
CA ASP A 116 5.40 4.37 -14.89
C ASP A 116 4.14 5.15 -14.47
N ARG A 117 2.97 4.81 -15.01
CA ARG A 117 1.68 5.40 -14.63
C ARG A 117 0.66 4.33 -14.28
N ALA A 118 -0.17 4.62 -13.30
CA ALA A 118 -1.31 3.77 -12.94
C ALA A 118 -2.50 4.62 -12.51
N ILE A 119 -3.71 4.10 -12.70
CA ILE A 119 -4.95 4.62 -12.16
C ILE A 119 -5.51 3.58 -11.21
N VAL A 120 -5.71 3.98 -9.96
CA VAL A 120 -6.33 3.15 -8.93
C VAL A 120 -7.74 3.67 -8.66
N GLU A 121 -8.72 2.79 -8.73
CA GLU A 121 -10.09 3.06 -8.30
C GLU A 121 -10.25 2.66 -6.83
N VAL A 122 -10.79 3.58 -6.04
CA VAL A 122 -11.15 3.39 -4.64
C VAL A 122 -12.66 3.41 -4.54
N VAL A 123 -13.24 2.31 -4.07
CA VAL A 123 -14.68 2.18 -3.84
C VAL A 123 -14.94 2.24 -2.36
N SER A 124 -15.84 3.11 -1.92
CA SER A 124 -16.30 3.21 -0.54
C SER A 124 -17.83 3.33 -0.50
N PRO A 125 -18.46 3.21 0.68
CA PRO A 125 -19.89 3.48 0.82
C PRO A 125 -20.29 4.91 0.41
N ALA A 126 -19.35 5.86 0.40
CA ALA A 126 -19.58 7.24 -0.02
C ALA A 126 -19.49 7.45 -1.55
N GLY A 127 -19.00 6.46 -2.31
CA GLY A 127 -18.88 6.54 -3.77
C GLY A 127 -17.59 5.93 -4.30
N ARG A 128 -17.21 6.34 -5.51
CA ARG A 128 -15.98 5.89 -6.18
C ARG A 128 -15.09 7.07 -6.50
N ALA A 129 -13.79 6.89 -6.34
CA ALA A 129 -12.77 7.87 -6.70
C ALA A 129 -11.68 7.21 -7.54
N ARG A 130 -11.16 7.92 -8.53
CA ARG A 130 -9.99 7.49 -9.31
C ARG A 130 -8.80 8.34 -8.92
N ILE A 131 -7.68 7.69 -8.67
CA ILE A 131 -6.44 8.30 -8.21
C ILE A 131 -5.36 7.98 -9.24
N ASP A 132 -4.74 9.02 -9.79
CA ASP A 132 -3.59 8.90 -10.67
C ASP A 132 -2.32 8.69 -9.86
N LEU A 133 -1.47 7.77 -10.30
CA LEU A 133 -0.18 7.49 -9.70
C LEU A 133 0.92 7.52 -10.76
N VAL A 134 2.10 7.97 -10.34
CA VAL A 134 3.33 7.94 -11.12
C VAL A 134 4.41 7.20 -10.36
N LYS A 135 5.17 6.37 -11.07
CA LYS A 135 6.30 5.61 -10.53
C LYS A 135 7.56 6.45 -10.67
N LEU A 136 8.17 6.79 -9.54
CA LEU A 136 9.39 7.60 -9.46
C LEU A 136 10.42 6.88 -8.59
N ASP A 137 11.61 6.62 -9.14
CA ASP A 137 12.69 5.87 -8.46
C ASP A 137 12.21 4.54 -7.87
N GLY A 138 11.37 3.82 -8.60
CA GLY A 138 10.78 2.58 -8.09
C GLY A 138 9.82 2.78 -6.92
N ARG A 139 9.13 3.92 -6.82
CA ARG A 139 8.07 4.14 -5.82
C ARG A 139 6.87 4.79 -6.47
N TRP A 140 5.70 4.26 -6.21
CA TRP A 140 4.46 4.90 -6.64
C TRP A 140 4.19 6.12 -5.78
N ARG A 141 3.86 7.23 -6.45
CA ARG A 141 3.51 8.51 -5.85
C ARG A 141 2.19 8.97 -6.41
N ILE A 142 1.37 9.56 -5.56
CA ILE A 142 0.05 10.03 -5.95
C ILE A 142 0.20 11.36 -6.69
N ASP A 143 -0.26 11.40 -7.93
CA ASP A 143 -0.36 12.61 -8.73
C ASP A 143 -1.77 13.17 -8.62
N LEU A 144 -1.89 14.44 -8.27
CA LEU A 144 -3.18 15.11 -8.16
C LEU A 144 -3.16 16.29 -9.14
N PRO A 145 -3.35 16.05 -10.45
CA PRO A 145 -3.34 17.10 -11.48
C PRO A 145 -4.32 18.25 -11.20
N GLN A 146 -5.37 18.00 -10.41
CA GLN A 146 -6.44 18.92 -10.08
C GLN A 146 -6.12 19.93 -8.95
N TYR A 147 -5.07 19.73 -8.14
CA TYR A 147 -4.70 20.74 -7.14
C TYR A 147 -3.96 21.92 -7.80
N GLY A 148 -4.45 23.15 -7.58
CA GLY A 148 -3.85 24.41 -8.05
C GLY A 148 -4.39 24.97 -9.38
N LYS A 149 -5.63 24.65 -9.76
CA LYS A 149 -6.37 25.35 -10.83
C LYS A 149 -7.13 26.55 -10.30
#